data_AF-A0A950WL20-F1
#
_entry.id   AF-A0A950WL20-F1
#
_cell.length_a   1.000
_cell.length_b   1.000
_cell.length_c   1.000
_cell.angle_alpha   90.00
_cell.angle_beta   90.00
_cell.angle_gamma   90.00
#
_symmetry.space_group_name_H-M   'P 1'
#
loop_
_entity.id
_entity.type
_entity.pdbx_description
1 polymer ?
#
loop_
_entity_poly.entity_id
_entity_poly.type
_entity_poly.pdbx_seq_one_letter_code
_entity_poly.pdbx_strand_id
1 'polypeptide(L)'
;DVDRNFGSEAIAQGDGAPRGRELEIADLLSFMKRAGIRNTIWLTADVHYTAAHYYDPNKAVFQDFEPFWEFVSGPIHAGSFGPNQLDNTFGPQLIYVKAPTKEQGQNVSPAFGLQFFGHVAIDGATGLMTVTLKDLDDTALWSKVLEPKKT
;
A
#
# COMPACT_ATOMS: atom_id res chain seq x y z
N ASP A 1 -18.38 21.64 -14.92
CA ASP A 1 -17.54 20.52 -14.46
C ASP A 1 -16.74 20.94 -13.22
N VAL A 2 -17.43 21.47 -12.20
CA VAL A 2 -16.84 21.98 -10.94
C VAL A 2 -17.51 21.36 -9.71
N ASP A 3 -18.46 20.44 -9.94
CA ASP A 3 -19.28 19.80 -8.90
C ASP A 3 -18.79 18.39 -8.53
N ARG A 4 -17.69 17.92 -9.14
CA ARG A 4 -17.07 16.63 -8.78
C ARG A 4 -16.10 16.86 -7.61
N ASN A 5 -16.56 16.53 -6.40
CA ASN A 5 -15.71 16.49 -5.20
C ASN A 5 -14.72 15.31 -5.19
N PHE A 6 -14.73 14.45 -6.22
CA PHE A 6 -13.83 13.31 -6.38
C PHE A 6 -13.42 13.20 -7.85
N GLY A 7 -12.11 13.15 -8.10
CA GLY A 7 -11.48 12.99 -9.42
C GLY A 7 -10.72 11.67 -9.53
N SER A 8 -9.94 11.52 -10.59
CA SER A 8 -8.99 10.40 -10.69
C SER A 8 -7.70 10.77 -9.97
N GLU A 9 -7.21 9.85 -9.13
CA GLU A 9 -5.89 9.92 -8.50
C GLU A 9 -5.05 8.81 -9.12
N ALA A 10 -4.00 9.17 -9.86
CA ALA A 10 -3.19 8.23 -10.64
C ALA A 10 -4.04 7.24 -11.46
N ILE A 11 -4.24 6.02 -10.96
CA ILE A 11 -5.07 4.98 -11.59
C ILE A 11 -6.49 4.89 -11.00
N ALA A 12 -6.69 5.34 -9.77
CA ALA A 12 -7.94 5.22 -9.02
C ALA A 12 -9.05 6.11 -9.61
N GLN A 13 -10.29 5.62 -9.55
CA GLN A 13 -11.51 6.28 -10.03
C GLN A 13 -12.55 6.52 -8.92
N GLY A 14 -12.18 6.26 -7.65
CA GLY A 14 -13.05 6.37 -6.50
C GLY A 14 -13.98 5.17 -6.34
N ASP A 15 -14.78 5.18 -5.27
CA ASP A 15 -15.61 4.04 -4.84
C ASP A 15 -16.44 3.39 -5.96
N GLY A 16 -16.54 2.07 -5.91
CA GLY A 16 -17.41 1.27 -6.75
C GLY A 16 -16.68 0.17 -7.52
N ALA A 17 -17.26 -0.23 -8.64
CA ALA A 17 -16.63 -1.22 -9.51
C ALA A 17 -15.41 -0.62 -10.23
N PRO A 18 -14.39 -1.43 -10.56
CA PRO A 18 -13.21 -0.97 -11.28
C PRO A 18 -13.56 -0.24 -12.58
N ARG A 19 -12.96 0.92 -12.81
CA ARG A 19 -13.13 1.74 -14.02
C ARG A 19 -11.79 2.26 -14.53
N GLY A 20 -11.75 2.67 -15.78
CA GLY A 20 -10.55 3.27 -16.38
C GLY A 20 -9.34 2.32 -16.24
N ARG A 21 -8.25 2.82 -15.64
CA ARG A 21 -7.01 2.04 -15.44
C ARG A 21 -7.10 1.00 -14.32
N GLU A 22 -8.10 1.08 -13.43
CA GLU A 22 -8.32 0.03 -12.42
C GLU A 22 -8.65 -1.33 -13.06
N LEU A 23 -9.16 -1.33 -14.29
CA LEU A 23 -9.43 -2.55 -15.04
C LEU A 23 -8.16 -3.37 -15.29
N GLU A 24 -7.00 -2.72 -15.43
CA GLU A 24 -5.71 -3.40 -15.60
C GLU A 24 -5.29 -4.12 -14.30
N ILE A 25 -5.54 -3.48 -13.15
CA ILE A 25 -5.32 -4.10 -11.84
C ILE A 25 -6.29 -5.26 -11.60
N ALA A 26 -7.56 -5.06 -11.94
CA ALA A 26 -8.57 -6.11 -11.82
C ALA A 26 -8.21 -7.35 -12.65
N ASP A 27 -7.80 -7.17 -13.91
CA ASP A 27 -7.39 -8.29 -14.76
C ASP A 27 -6.12 -8.98 -14.25
N LEU A 28 -5.12 -8.20 -13.80
CA LEU A 28 -3.90 -8.77 -13.21
C LEU A 28 -4.22 -9.61 -11.97
N LEU A 29 -5.03 -9.10 -11.05
CA LEU A 29 -5.40 -9.80 -9.83
C LEU A 29 -6.21 -11.08 -10.12
N SER A 30 -7.17 -11.00 -11.03
CA SER A 30 -7.92 -12.17 -11.51
C SER A 30 -6.99 -13.19 -12.18
N PHE A 31 -6.05 -12.75 -13.00
CA PHE A 31 -5.06 -13.63 -13.63
C PHE A 31 -4.22 -14.36 -12.58
N MET A 32 -3.68 -13.63 -11.60
CA MET A 32 -2.86 -14.21 -10.53
C MET A 32 -3.62 -15.29 -9.76
N LYS A 33 -4.89 -15.03 -9.42
CA LYS A 33 -5.76 -16.02 -8.79
C LYS A 33 -5.98 -17.25 -9.68
N ARG A 34 -6.38 -17.07 -10.93
CA ARG A 34 -6.62 -18.17 -11.89
C ARG A 34 -5.36 -19.02 -12.14
N ALA A 35 -4.20 -18.38 -12.19
CA ALA A 35 -2.91 -19.05 -12.39
C ALA A 35 -2.37 -19.71 -11.12
N GLY A 36 -3.03 -19.57 -9.97
CA GLY A 36 -2.58 -20.12 -8.70
C GLY A 36 -1.30 -19.46 -8.16
N ILE A 37 -1.04 -18.21 -8.53
CA ILE A 37 0.08 -17.42 -8.00
C ILE A 37 -0.23 -17.09 -6.54
N ARG A 38 0.62 -17.59 -5.65
CA ARG A 38 0.49 -17.45 -4.19
C ARG A 38 1.63 -16.60 -3.63
N ASN A 39 1.49 -16.18 -2.37
CA ASN A 39 2.50 -15.41 -1.63
C ASN A 39 2.80 -14.03 -2.26
N THR A 40 1.79 -13.42 -2.86
CA THR A 40 1.85 -12.09 -3.44
C THR A 40 2.02 -11.03 -2.36
N ILE A 41 2.99 -10.14 -2.58
CA ILE A 41 3.16 -8.89 -1.84
C ILE A 41 3.33 -7.76 -2.85
N TRP A 42 2.85 -6.57 -2.51
CA TRP A 42 3.12 -5.35 -3.26
C TRP A 42 4.07 -4.45 -2.45
N LEU A 43 5.08 -3.91 -3.13
CA LEU A 43 6.02 -2.96 -2.57
C LEU A 43 5.88 -1.65 -3.33
N THR A 44 5.50 -0.60 -2.61
CA THR A 44 5.18 0.71 -3.17
C THR A 44 6.12 1.74 -2.56
N ALA A 45 6.76 2.55 -3.40
CA ALA A 45 7.83 3.45 -2.96
C ALA A 45 7.58 4.93 -3.26
N ASP A 46 7.15 5.28 -4.47
CA ASP A 46 7.08 6.68 -4.94
C ASP A 46 6.35 7.66 -4.01
N VAL A 47 5.35 7.21 -3.26
CA VAL A 47 4.54 8.07 -2.38
C VAL A 47 5.24 8.48 -1.09
N HIS A 48 4.92 9.68 -0.62
CA HIS A 48 5.74 10.40 0.36
C HIS A 48 5.31 10.18 1.82
N TYR A 49 4.98 8.93 2.16
CA TYR A 49 4.68 8.44 3.50
C TYR A 49 5.00 6.94 3.61
N THR A 50 4.95 6.40 4.82
CA THR A 50 5.02 4.93 5.02
C THR A 50 3.72 4.38 5.55
N ALA A 51 3.30 3.23 5.03
CA ALA A 51 2.06 2.57 5.39
C ALA A 51 2.12 1.06 5.18
N ALA A 52 1.22 0.34 5.86
CA ALA A 52 0.92 -1.05 5.57
C ALA A 52 -0.56 -1.19 5.27
N HIS A 53 -0.88 -1.73 4.10
CA HIS A 53 -2.24 -2.02 3.67
C HIS A 53 -2.46 -3.53 3.56
N TYR A 54 -3.66 -3.97 3.91
CA TYR A 54 -4.13 -5.32 3.63
C TYR A 54 -5.35 -5.29 2.73
N TYR A 55 -5.26 -5.95 1.58
CA TYR A 55 -6.35 -6.02 0.61
C TYR A 55 -7.13 -7.32 0.86
N ASP A 56 -8.41 -7.18 1.19
CA ASP A 56 -9.31 -8.31 1.47
C ASP A 56 -10.49 -8.28 0.48
N PRO A 57 -10.64 -9.31 -0.40
CA PRO A 57 -11.75 -9.36 -1.34
C PRO A 57 -13.13 -9.36 -0.65
N ASN A 58 -13.23 -9.80 0.61
CA ASN A 58 -14.49 -9.74 1.37
C ASN A 58 -14.85 -8.33 1.85
N LYS A 59 -13.93 -7.37 1.72
CA LYS A 59 -14.13 -5.94 2.02
C LYS A 59 -14.11 -5.09 0.75
N ALA A 60 -13.95 -5.71 -0.42
CA ALA A 60 -13.86 -5.07 -1.71
C ALA A 60 -15.18 -5.13 -2.49
N VAL A 61 -15.38 -4.17 -3.40
CA VAL A 61 -16.43 -4.25 -4.42
C VAL A 61 -16.04 -5.27 -5.50
N PHE A 62 -14.81 -5.22 -6.01
CA PHE A 62 -14.26 -6.24 -6.89
C PHE A 62 -13.71 -7.38 -6.06
N GLN A 63 -14.21 -8.62 -6.24
CA GLN A 63 -13.87 -9.73 -5.33
C GLN A 63 -13.06 -10.85 -5.98
N ASP A 64 -12.71 -10.73 -7.27
CA ASP A 64 -12.01 -11.80 -7.99
C ASP A 64 -10.49 -11.76 -7.81
N PHE A 65 -10.03 -11.84 -6.57
CA PHE A 65 -8.60 -11.89 -6.24
C PHE A 65 -8.35 -12.63 -4.91
N GLU A 66 -7.09 -13.02 -4.67
CA GLU A 66 -6.64 -13.56 -3.39
C GLU A 66 -6.13 -12.43 -2.49
N PRO A 67 -6.40 -12.44 -1.17
CA PRO A 67 -5.95 -11.36 -0.31
C PRO A 67 -4.42 -11.26 -0.25
N PHE A 68 -3.91 -10.03 -0.19
CA PHE A 68 -2.47 -9.74 -0.19
C PHE A 68 -2.12 -8.49 0.62
N TRP A 69 -0.84 -8.34 0.94
CA TRP A 69 -0.29 -7.17 1.62
C TRP A 69 0.36 -6.21 0.63
N GLU A 70 0.19 -4.92 0.87
CA GLU A 70 1.01 -3.87 0.28
C GLU A 70 1.79 -3.15 1.40
N PHE A 71 3.08 -2.94 1.14
CA PHE A 71 3.94 -2.14 2.02
C PHE A 71 4.43 -0.92 1.27
N VAL A 72 4.09 0.23 1.83
CA VAL A 72 4.42 1.54 1.30
C VAL A 72 5.58 2.10 2.10
N SER A 73 6.66 2.51 1.44
CA SER A 73 7.76 3.19 2.12
C SER A 73 8.46 4.20 1.23
N GLY A 74 8.40 5.45 1.65
CA GLY A 74 9.05 6.59 1.03
C GLY A 74 8.60 7.88 1.71
N PRO A 75 9.28 9.00 1.47
CA PRO A 75 10.49 9.12 0.66
C PRO A 75 11.75 8.98 1.52
N ILE A 76 12.88 8.60 0.89
CA ILE A 76 14.20 8.67 1.54
C ILE A 76 14.61 10.13 1.78
N HIS A 77 14.31 11.02 0.82
CA HIS A 77 14.61 12.45 0.95
C HIS A 77 13.75 13.34 0.01
N ALA A 78 12.46 13.51 0.32
CA ALA A 78 11.54 14.41 -0.39
C ALA A 78 10.48 15.01 0.54
N GLY A 79 9.73 16.02 0.08
CA GLY A 79 8.71 16.67 0.91
C GLY A 79 7.58 15.71 1.28
N SER A 80 7.18 15.58 2.53
CA SER A 80 6.23 14.53 2.94
C SER A 80 4.77 14.94 2.68
N PHE A 81 3.94 13.98 2.27
CA PHE A 81 2.50 14.18 2.01
C PHE A 81 1.67 13.17 2.83
N GLY A 82 0.44 13.53 3.15
CA GLY A 82 -0.53 12.61 3.76
C GLY A 82 -1.09 11.64 2.72
N PRO A 83 -1.57 10.45 3.14
CA PRO A 83 -2.32 9.58 2.23
C PRO A 83 -3.63 10.25 1.82
N ASN A 84 -4.07 9.98 0.59
CA ASN A 84 -5.43 10.28 0.17
C ASN A 84 -6.44 9.33 0.83
N GLN A 85 -7.72 9.67 0.76
CA GLN A 85 -8.78 8.78 1.19
C GLN A 85 -8.76 7.50 0.33
N LEU A 86 -8.77 6.34 0.98
CA LEU A 86 -8.88 5.05 0.30
C LEU A 86 -10.29 4.85 -0.25
N ASP A 87 -10.39 4.33 -1.47
CA ASP A 87 -11.64 3.86 -2.06
C ASP A 87 -11.87 2.36 -1.83
N ASN A 88 -13.11 1.92 -1.99
CA ASN A 88 -13.54 0.55 -1.68
C ASN A 88 -13.39 -0.45 -2.84
N THR A 89 -12.83 -0.05 -3.99
CA THR A 89 -12.81 -0.87 -5.22
C THR A 89 -12.13 -2.22 -4.98
N PHE A 90 -10.94 -2.19 -4.39
CA PHE A 90 -10.13 -3.38 -4.07
C PHE A 90 -10.07 -3.69 -2.56
N GLY A 91 -10.90 -3.02 -1.75
CA GLY A 91 -11.00 -3.25 -0.31
C GLY A 91 -9.71 -3.09 0.50
N PRO A 92 -8.89 -2.03 0.28
CA PRO A 92 -7.70 -1.78 1.08
C PRO A 92 -8.09 -1.47 2.54
N GLN A 93 -7.35 -2.06 3.48
CA GLN A 93 -7.44 -1.75 4.90
C GLN A 93 -6.15 -1.08 5.36
N LEU A 94 -6.27 0.13 5.91
CA LEU A 94 -5.14 0.89 6.46
C LEU A 94 -4.74 0.31 7.83
N ILE A 95 -3.73 -0.55 7.86
CA ILE A 95 -3.26 -1.21 9.08
C ILE A 95 -2.27 -0.33 9.85
N TYR A 96 -1.41 0.38 9.12
CA TYR A 96 -0.44 1.30 9.70
C TYR A 96 -0.22 2.48 8.74
N VAL A 97 0.01 3.67 9.29
CA VAL A 97 0.49 4.82 8.53
C VAL A 97 1.32 5.75 9.41
N LYS A 98 2.39 6.31 8.85
CA LYS A 98 3.09 7.48 9.37
C LYS A 98 3.31 8.47 8.23
N ALA A 99 2.70 9.63 8.37
CA ALA A 99 2.66 10.71 7.40
C ALA A 99 2.52 12.05 8.16
N PRO A 100 2.63 13.21 7.50
CA PRO A 100 2.31 14.50 8.11
C PRO A 100 0.91 14.51 8.72
N THR A 101 0.75 15.15 9.88
CA THR A 101 -0.57 15.42 10.46
C THR A 101 -1.31 16.50 9.68
N LYS A 102 -2.62 16.65 9.92
CA LYS A 102 -3.43 17.70 9.30
C LYS A 102 -2.89 19.10 9.61
N GLU A 103 -2.38 19.29 10.82
CA GLU A 103 -1.82 20.56 11.31
C GLU A 103 -0.46 20.86 10.68
N GLN A 104 0.35 19.82 10.39
CA GLN A 104 1.61 19.98 9.66
C GLN A 104 1.39 20.31 8.18
N GLY A 105 0.26 19.91 7.60
CA GLY A 105 -0.11 20.19 6.22
C GLY A 105 0.48 19.19 5.23
N GLN A 106 0.62 19.63 3.97
CA GLN A 106 1.14 18.83 2.86
C GLN A 106 2.49 19.37 2.39
N ASN A 107 3.27 18.53 1.70
CA ASN A 107 4.61 18.86 1.21
C ASN A 107 5.55 19.39 2.31
N VAL A 108 5.54 18.72 3.47
CA VAL A 108 6.35 19.13 4.62
C VAL A 108 7.82 18.86 4.33
N SER A 109 8.70 19.82 4.63
CA SER A 109 10.14 19.68 4.35
C SER A 109 10.75 18.40 4.93
N PRO A 110 11.69 17.73 4.23
CA PRO A 110 12.44 16.60 4.77
C PRO A 110 13.06 16.86 6.16
N ALA A 111 13.37 18.12 6.47
CA ALA A 111 13.91 18.54 7.76
C ALA A 111 12.98 18.27 8.96
N PHE A 112 11.70 17.93 8.73
CA PHE A 112 10.75 17.55 9.78
C PHE A 112 10.84 16.05 10.15
N GLY A 113 11.77 15.29 9.55
CA GLY A 113 12.06 13.91 9.95
C GLY A 113 11.04 12.87 9.49
N LEU A 114 10.16 13.22 8.55
CA LEU A 114 9.15 12.30 7.99
C LEU A 114 9.67 11.59 6.75
N GLN A 115 10.85 10.97 6.88
CA GLN A 115 11.53 10.22 5.82
C GLN A 115 11.61 8.75 6.21
N PHE A 116 11.38 7.86 5.25
CA PHE A 116 11.11 6.45 5.52
C PHE A 116 11.82 5.53 4.54
N PHE A 117 12.11 4.31 5.00
CA PHE A 117 12.53 3.21 4.15
C PHE A 117 11.98 1.88 4.68
N GLY A 118 11.84 0.92 3.77
CA GLY A 118 11.36 -0.43 4.08
C GLY A 118 12.50 -1.43 4.05
N HIS A 119 12.45 -2.41 4.94
CA HIS A 119 13.35 -3.56 4.93
C HIS A 119 12.55 -4.86 4.83
N VAL A 120 12.94 -5.73 3.90
CA VAL A 120 12.38 -7.07 3.74
C VAL A 120 13.49 -8.08 3.96
N ALA A 121 13.36 -8.90 5.00
CA ALA A 121 14.24 -10.03 5.26
C ALA A 121 13.49 -11.33 5.00
N ILE A 122 14.06 -12.23 4.21
CA ILE A 122 13.51 -13.57 3.96
C ILE A 122 14.47 -14.59 4.53
N ASP A 123 14.00 -15.40 5.47
CA ASP A 123 14.76 -16.53 5.99
C ASP A 123 14.80 -17.65 4.95
N GLY A 124 16.00 -18.02 4.49
CA GLY A 124 16.16 -18.99 3.40
C GLY A 124 15.74 -20.42 3.75
N ALA A 125 15.75 -20.80 5.04
CA ALA A 125 15.41 -22.15 5.47
C ALA A 125 13.90 -22.36 5.62
N THR A 126 13.20 -21.35 6.13
CA THR A 126 11.78 -21.40 6.46
C THR A 126 10.89 -20.69 5.44
N GLY A 127 11.46 -19.76 4.66
CA GLY A 127 10.73 -18.87 3.77
C GLY A 127 9.95 -17.78 4.51
N LEU A 128 10.14 -17.60 5.82
CA LEU A 128 9.51 -16.54 6.59
C LEU A 128 10.00 -15.18 6.08
N MET A 129 9.06 -14.32 5.70
CA MET A 129 9.35 -12.96 5.28
C MET A 129 9.01 -12.00 6.41
N THR A 130 9.98 -11.23 6.88
CA THR A 130 9.77 -10.13 7.83
C THR A 130 9.89 -8.82 7.09
N VAL A 131 8.80 -8.07 7.05
CA VAL A 131 8.78 -6.70 6.52
C VAL A 131 8.81 -5.73 7.69
N THR A 132 9.71 -4.75 7.65
CA THR A 132 9.84 -3.69 8.66
C THR A 132 9.81 -2.32 7.99
N LEU A 133 8.90 -1.46 8.42
CA LEU A 133 8.84 -0.06 8.02
C LEU A 133 9.66 0.76 9.01
N LYS A 134 10.55 1.63 8.51
CA LYS A 134 11.52 2.36 9.32
C LYS A 134 11.54 3.85 8.99
N ASP A 135 11.99 4.66 9.94
CA ASP A 135 12.35 6.06 9.70
C ASP A 135 13.86 6.23 9.51
N LEU A 136 14.28 7.46 9.20
CA LEU A 136 15.67 7.83 8.93
C LEU A 136 16.67 7.52 10.07
N ASP A 137 16.18 7.33 11.30
CA ASP A 137 17.00 6.98 12.47
C ASP A 137 17.14 5.46 12.64
N ASP A 138 16.75 4.68 11.62
CA ASP A 138 16.69 3.21 11.63
C ASP A 138 15.70 2.64 12.66
N THR A 139 14.77 3.47 13.17
CA THR A 139 13.77 3.04 14.14
C THR A 139 12.75 2.13 13.46
N ALA A 140 12.53 0.95 14.01
CA ALA A 140 11.44 0.07 13.57
C ALA A 140 10.08 0.64 13.99
N LEU A 141 9.35 1.21 13.03
CA LEU A 141 8.06 1.84 13.25
C LEU A 141 6.91 0.83 13.30
N TRP A 142 6.98 -0.17 12.42
CA TRP A 142 6.00 -1.23 12.29
C TRP A 142 6.63 -2.45 11.63
N SER A 143 6.17 -3.66 11.97
CA SER A 143 6.71 -4.90 11.41
C SER A 143 5.63 -5.96 11.24
N LYS A 144 5.82 -6.80 10.22
CA LYS A 144 4.96 -7.97 9.94
C LYS A 144 5.80 -9.15 9.48
N VAL A 145 5.58 -10.28 10.15
CA VAL A 145 6.03 -11.59 9.68
C VAL A 145 4.93 -12.20 8.82
N LEU A 146 5.32 -12.68 7.64
CA LEU A 146 4.48 -13.36 6.68
C LEU A 146 5.00 -14.79 6.50
N GLU A 147 4.09 -15.74 6.71
CA GLU A 147 4.35 -17.15 6.47
C GLU A 147 4.05 -17.49 5.01
N PRO A 148 4.91 -18.24 4.31
CA PRO A 148 4.62 -18.68 2.96
C PRO A 148 3.49 -19.72 2.99
N LYS A 149 2.46 -19.51 2.16
CA LYS A 149 1.48 -20.56 1.83
C LYS A 149 2.23 -21.66 1.07
N LYS A 150 2.33 -22.85 1.68
CA LYS A 150 2.94 -24.03 1.07
C LYS A 150 2.03 -24.59 -0.03
N THR A 151 2.65 -25.18 -1.06
CA THR A 151 1.97 -25.94 -2.12
C THR A 151 1.34 -27.20 -1.58
#